data_AF-A0A1K1MFR5-F1
#
_entry.id   AF-A0A1K1MFR5-F1
#
_cell.length_a   1.000
_cell.length_b   1.000
_cell.length_c   1.000
_cell.angle_alpha   90.00
_cell.angle_beta   90.00
_cell.angle_gamma   90.00
#
_symmetry.space_group_name_H-M   'P 1'
#
loop_
_entity.id
_entity.type
_entity.pdbx_description
1 polymer ?
#
loop_
_entity_poly.entity_id
_entity_poly.type
_entity_poly.pdbx_seq_one_letter_code
_entity_poly.pdbx_strand_id
1 'polypeptide(L)'
;MQIKKIAALTAAAVMCMSTMAAQAAPFTAVTVSAETIADMPSKYQSAADWIWQNRVVRENSTGSQTRRWNSLFDQIIDGKGTLNYVVRWHSTKTITYEQRRKLETALDDCVNAWTDWLVGYEEWPYQHVDVNIVGWAVADKSLLLDLHPDEVVYTNTEQYVIQPGESSQIPTVMASAPSELSRFDHFTDENYQYPGGLDKRFDMYLWATQGFPEIGGCGGDWGQRLGDSYYLGLANGTATPHVQIHELGHGFGFTDFYGGEGASDGFPPGGFPVEGGGSIMMAGSSSVITDFDGWFMRYTWSKIKDEKGRFDLKNAQPSKPTTATAEFTDKITNISVQSGGYSTITFADNGTYRFPATGYFDSDSKNLAFYEAGDTVSIKFTYSTADSEIKNIESLQLIENVHNDSVYVSDARVEYSEATHQVRLTWSPVEGAEKYAVAVYFSGKWRIYAPSIPASTTSYTSPKNLAPNKSYKVAVAVKVNGEWNAAEAVKHPLTITIR
;
A
#
# COMPACT_ATOMS: atom_id res chain seq x y z
N MET A 1 -26.55 41.05 -35.21
CA MET A 1 -26.18 40.39 -36.48
C MET A 1 -24.66 40.22 -36.45
N GLN A 2 -24.00 39.08 -36.38
CA GLN A 2 -24.34 37.65 -36.40
C GLN A 2 -23.46 36.95 -35.35
N ILE A 3 -24.03 35.96 -34.65
CA ILE A 3 -23.31 34.99 -33.84
C ILE A 3 -22.72 33.94 -34.80
N LYS A 4 -21.41 33.72 -34.79
CA LYS A 4 -20.78 32.55 -35.44
C LYS A 4 -20.07 31.69 -34.40
N LYS A 5 -20.67 30.52 -34.18
CA LYS A 5 -20.13 29.40 -33.40
C LYS A 5 -18.90 28.82 -34.10
N ILE A 6 -17.82 28.58 -33.38
CA ILE A 6 -16.72 27.72 -33.84
C ILE A 6 -16.82 26.40 -33.07
N ALA A 7 -17.09 25.33 -33.81
CA ALA A 7 -17.17 23.97 -33.31
C ALA A 7 -15.76 23.36 -33.25
N ALA A 8 -15.46 22.71 -32.13
CA ALA A 8 -14.29 21.85 -31.98
C ALA A 8 -14.53 20.54 -32.75
N LEU A 9 -13.67 20.23 -33.72
CA LEU A 9 -13.57 18.90 -34.33
C LEU A 9 -12.49 18.11 -33.60
N THR A 10 -12.90 17.07 -32.89
CA THR A 10 -12.05 15.99 -32.41
C THR A 10 -11.91 14.95 -33.52
N ALA A 11 -10.68 14.75 -34.02
CA ALA A 11 -10.35 13.63 -34.90
C ALA A 11 -9.80 12.48 -34.04
N ALA A 12 -10.57 11.39 -33.94
CA ALA A 12 -10.11 10.15 -33.33
C ALA A 12 -9.35 9.33 -34.38
N ALA A 13 -8.08 9.02 -34.12
CA ALA A 13 -7.30 8.09 -34.91
C ALA A 13 -7.68 6.65 -34.56
N VAL A 14 -8.06 5.88 -35.57
CA VAL A 14 -8.37 4.45 -35.51
C VAL A 14 -7.06 3.67 -35.47
N MET A 15 -6.76 2.99 -34.35
CA MET A 15 -5.75 1.92 -34.33
C MET A 15 -6.43 0.58 -34.64
N CYS A 16 -5.97 -0.05 -35.72
CA CYS A 16 -6.32 -1.40 -36.14
C CYS A 16 -5.65 -2.40 -35.16
N MET A 17 -6.44 -3.13 -34.36
CA MET A 17 -5.93 -4.26 -33.58
C MET A 17 -5.95 -5.52 -34.43
N SER A 18 -4.78 -5.93 -34.92
CA SER A 18 -4.54 -7.28 -35.43
C SER A 18 -4.26 -8.23 -34.26
N THR A 19 -5.11 -9.25 -34.09
CA THR A 19 -4.92 -10.32 -33.11
C THR A 19 -3.80 -11.27 -33.54
N MET A 20 -2.66 -11.25 -32.86
CA MET A 20 -1.72 -12.37 -32.88
C MET A 20 -1.99 -13.28 -31.69
N ALA A 21 -2.35 -14.53 -31.96
CA ALA A 21 -2.39 -15.59 -30.96
C ALA A 21 -0.96 -15.99 -30.62
N ALA A 22 -0.50 -15.69 -29.40
CA ALA A 22 0.77 -16.18 -28.90
C ALA A 22 0.58 -17.62 -28.38
N GLN A 23 1.21 -18.59 -29.05
CA GLN A 23 1.41 -19.93 -28.50
C GLN A 23 2.34 -19.83 -27.28
N ALA A 24 1.91 -20.36 -26.14
CA ALA A 24 2.75 -20.46 -24.96
C ALA A 24 3.93 -21.41 -25.23
N ALA A 25 5.14 -20.86 -25.23
CA ALA A 25 6.37 -21.62 -25.18
C ALA A 25 6.59 -22.17 -23.75
N PRO A 26 7.27 -23.32 -23.57
CA PRO A 26 7.61 -23.81 -22.25
C PRO A 26 8.53 -22.82 -21.52
N PHE A 27 8.30 -22.63 -20.22
CA PHE A 27 9.09 -21.77 -19.35
C PHE A 27 10.55 -22.24 -19.34
N THR A 28 11.41 -21.54 -20.07
CA THR A 28 12.80 -21.37 -19.66
C THR A 28 12.81 -20.42 -18.48
N ALA A 29 13.38 -20.85 -17.35
CA ALA A 29 13.67 -19.96 -16.23
C ALA A 29 14.47 -18.76 -16.78
N VAL A 30 13.84 -17.59 -16.80
CA VAL A 30 14.54 -16.34 -17.05
C VAL A 30 15.41 -16.13 -15.82
N THR A 31 16.71 -16.40 -15.95
CA THR A 31 17.69 -15.76 -15.08
C THR A 31 17.52 -14.26 -15.28
N VAL A 32 16.79 -13.59 -14.38
CA VAL A 32 16.81 -12.14 -14.28
C VAL A 32 18.28 -11.78 -14.09
N SER A 33 18.89 -11.13 -15.07
CA SER A 33 20.22 -10.55 -14.89
C SER A 33 20.12 -9.61 -13.70
N ALA A 34 20.98 -9.79 -12.69
CA ALA A 34 21.04 -8.87 -11.57
C ALA A 34 21.21 -7.44 -12.11
N GLU A 35 20.30 -6.53 -11.73
CA GLU A 35 20.37 -5.15 -12.16
C GLU A 35 21.57 -4.48 -11.47
N THR A 36 22.36 -3.76 -12.26
CA THR A 36 23.58 -3.07 -11.81
C THR A 36 23.59 -1.64 -12.30
N ILE A 37 24.55 -0.84 -11.83
CA ILE A 37 24.71 0.53 -12.30
C ILE A 37 24.97 0.64 -13.80
N ALA A 38 25.49 -0.43 -14.43
CA ALA A 38 25.69 -0.48 -15.88
C ALA A 38 24.37 -0.45 -16.67
N ASP A 39 23.24 -0.80 -16.03
CA ASP A 39 21.91 -0.80 -16.64
C ASP A 39 21.24 0.58 -16.56
N MET A 40 21.88 1.57 -15.92
CA MET A 40 21.37 2.93 -15.84
C MET A 40 21.21 3.55 -17.23
N PRO A 41 20.02 4.09 -17.58
CA PRO A 41 19.82 4.78 -18.84
C PRO A 41 20.84 5.92 -19.00
N SER A 42 21.56 5.92 -20.12
CA SER A 42 22.65 6.88 -20.39
C SER A 42 22.22 8.35 -20.29
N LYS A 43 20.93 8.64 -20.54
CA LYS A 43 20.34 9.98 -20.36
C LYS A 43 20.39 10.48 -18.91
N TYR A 44 20.50 9.59 -17.92
CA TYR A 44 20.54 9.95 -16.50
C TYR A 44 21.98 10.17 -15.99
N GLN A 45 22.97 9.60 -16.66
CA GLN A 45 24.36 9.54 -16.21
C GLN A 45 24.95 10.92 -15.90
N SER A 46 24.84 11.88 -16.82
CA SER A 46 25.45 13.20 -16.66
C SER A 46 24.85 13.99 -15.49
N ALA A 47 23.53 13.89 -15.31
CA ALA A 47 22.83 14.53 -14.20
C ALA A 47 23.22 13.88 -12.87
N ALA A 48 23.23 12.55 -12.80
CA ALA A 48 23.61 11.81 -11.59
C ALA A 48 25.08 12.08 -11.17
N ASP A 49 26.02 12.02 -12.12
CA ASP A 49 27.43 12.34 -11.87
C ASP A 49 27.60 13.78 -11.35
N TRP A 50 26.85 14.72 -11.92
CA TRP A 50 26.90 16.12 -11.51
C TRP A 50 26.37 16.30 -10.07
N ILE A 51 25.19 15.74 -9.75
CA ILE A 51 24.63 15.82 -8.38
C ILE A 51 25.57 15.15 -7.40
N TRP A 52 26.09 13.97 -7.74
CA TRP A 52 27.01 13.22 -6.88
C TRP A 52 28.22 14.07 -6.49
N GLN A 53 28.90 14.69 -7.46
CA GLN A 53 30.09 15.48 -7.16
C GLN A 53 29.77 16.82 -6.48
N ASN A 54 28.78 17.54 -7.00
CA ASN A 54 28.54 18.93 -6.59
C ASN A 54 27.66 19.04 -5.36
N ARG A 55 26.82 18.05 -5.08
CA ARG A 55 25.88 18.07 -3.95
C ARG A 55 26.30 17.04 -2.92
N VAL A 56 26.29 15.75 -3.27
CA VAL A 56 26.50 14.67 -2.30
C VAL A 56 27.91 14.67 -1.71
N VAL A 57 28.93 14.66 -2.57
CA VAL A 57 30.33 14.71 -2.13
C VAL A 57 30.62 16.06 -1.50
N ARG A 58 30.37 17.19 -2.17
CA ARG A 58 30.72 18.50 -1.60
C ARG A 58 30.09 18.75 -0.22
N GLU A 59 28.83 18.38 -0.03
CA GLU A 59 28.10 18.59 1.23
C GLU A 59 28.30 17.45 2.23
N ASN A 60 28.99 16.37 1.81
CA ASN A 60 29.16 15.15 2.60
C ASN A 60 27.82 14.61 3.13
N SER A 61 26.77 14.67 2.31
CA SER A 61 25.38 14.42 2.75
C SER A 61 25.10 12.96 3.10
N THR A 62 25.88 12.02 2.58
CA THR A 62 25.83 10.59 2.96
C THR A 62 26.78 10.25 4.11
N GLY A 63 27.56 11.22 4.60
CA GLY A 63 28.53 11.04 5.69
C GLY A 63 29.85 10.33 5.29
N SER A 64 30.05 9.96 4.02
CA SER A 64 31.19 9.15 3.55
C SER A 64 32.57 9.75 3.89
N GLN A 65 32.76 11.07 3.79
CA GLN A 65 34.05 11.71 4.06
C GLN A 65 34.39 11.77 5.55
N THR A 66 33.37 11.87 6.40
CA THR A 66 33.54 11.98 7.86
C THR A 66 33.28 10.68 8.60
N ARG A 67 32.82 9.64 7.88
CA ARG A 67 32.31 8.37 8.46
C ARG A 67 31.17 8.60 9.45
N ARG A 68 30.36 9.63 9.23
CA ARG A 68 29.11 9.83 9.96
C ARG A 68 28.01 8.97 9.32
N TRP A 69 28.14 7.66 9.45
CA TRP A 69 27.24 6.69 8.79
C TRP A 69 25.93 6.54 9.57
N ASN A 70 24.94 7.35 9.21
CA ASN A 70 23.60 7.31 9.79
C ASN A 70 22.49 7.61 8.77
N SER A 71 22.80 7.61 7.47
CA SER A 71 21.76 7.74 6.45
C SER A 71 20.75 6.60 6.56
N LEU A 72 19.57 6.74 5.96
CA LEU A 72 18.55 5.69 5.98
C LEU A 72 19.06 4.36 5.41
N PHE A 73 20.03 4.36 4.48
CA PHE A 73 20.73 3.12 4.09
C PHE A 73 21.39 2.43 5.28
N ASP A 74 22.13 3.19 6.10
CA ASP A 74 22.83 2.70 7.28
C ASP A 74 21.83 2.21 8.34
N GLN A 75 20.77 2.98 8.59
CA GLN A 75 19.74 2.64 9.57
C GLN A 75 19.01 1.34 9.21
N ILE A 76 18.61 1.19 7.94
CA ILE A 76 17.89 0.01 7.45
C ILE A 76 18.80 -1.23 7.45
N ILE A 77 20.08 -1.08 7.08
CA ILE A 77 21.05 -2.19 7.09
C ILE A 77 21.31 -2.67 8.53
N ASP A 78 21.61 -1.76 9.45
CA ASP A 78 21.83 -2.10 10.86
C ASP A 78 20.57 -2.63 11.54
N GLY A 79 19.42 -2.11 11.12
CA GLY A 79 18.09 -2.56 11.52
C GLY A 79 17.65 -3.88 10.90
N LYS A 80 18.47 -4.50 10.05
CA LYS A 80 18.15 -5.77 9.38
C LYS A 80 16.81 -5.71 8.63
N GLY A 81 16.56 -4.59 7.95
CA GLY A 81 15.35 -4.37 7.16
C GLY A 81 14.19 -3.79 7.96
N THR A 82 14.42 -3.39 9.22
CA THR A 82 13.45 -2.68 10.05
C THR A 82 13.83 -1.22 10.21
N LEU A 83 12.83 -0.35 10.25
CA LEU A 83 12.98 1.06 10.58
C LEU A 83 11.93 1.47 11.62
N ASN A 84 12.39 1.77 12.83
CA ASN A 84 11.50 2.06 13.95
C ASN A 84 11.34 3.57 14.15
N TYR A 85 10.09 4.01 14.22
CA TYR A 85 9.71 5.40 14.47
C TYR A 85 9.21 5.60 15.89
N VAL A 86 9.56 6.74 16.48
CA VAL A 86 8.76 7.34 17.55
C VAL A 86 8.03 8.54 16.99
N VAL A 87 6.73 8.63 17.27
CA VAL A 87 5.96 9.85 16.97
C VAL A 87 6.15 10.85 18.10
N ARG A 88 6.81 11.97 17.79
CA ARG A 88 6.83 13.16 18.64
C ARG A 88 5.62 14.02 18.28
N TRP A 89 4.54 13.85 19.04
CA TRP A 89 3.29 14.58 18.86
C TRP A 89 3.35 15.93 19.59
N HIS A 90 3.99 16.91 18.95
CA HIS A 90 4.13 18.27 19.44
C HIS A 90 2.91 19.12 19.06
N SER A 91 1.74 18.70 19.56
CA SER A 91 0.44 19.30 19.28
C SER A 91 -0.48 19.17 20.48
N THR A 92 -1.46 20.06 20.61
CA THR A 92 -2.55 19.92 21.59
C THR A 92 -3.79 19.24 21.00
N LYS A 93 -3.77 18.87 19.71
CA LYS A 93 -4.84 18.11 19.08
C LYS A 93 -4.80 16.65 19.53
N THR A 94 -5.98 16.05 19.63
CA THR A 94 -6.12 14.61 19.86
C THR A 94 -5.89 13.83 18.56
N ILE A 95 -5.49 12.57 18.69
CA ILE A 95 -5.34 11.62 17.59
C ILE A 95 -5.99 10.27 17.97
N THR A 96 -6.80 9.70 17.08
CA THR A 96 -7.50 8.42 17.32
C THR A 96 -6.62 7.22 17.04
N TYR A 97 -6.94 6.06 17.61
CA TYR A 97 -6.24 4.81 17.32
C TYR A 97 -6.19 4.49 15.82
N GLU A 98 -7.32 4.66 15.12
CA GLU A 98 -7.40 4.46 13.67
C GLU A 98 -6.42 5.38 12.91
N GLN A 99 -6.32 6.65 13.30
CA GLN A 99 -5.38 7.59 12.69
C GLN A 99 -3.92 7.19 12.96
N ARG A 100 -3.61 6.73 14.17
CA ARG A 100 -2.27 6.23 14.52
C ARG A 100 -1.87 5.03 13.66
N ARG A 101 -2.79 4.07 13.46
CA ARG A 101 -2.56 2.91 12.58
C ARG A 101 -2.36 3.33 11.12
N LYS A 102 -3.17 4.26 10.60
CA LYS A 102 -3.02 4.76 9.22
C LYS A 102 -1.72 5.55 9.02
N LEU A 103 -1.24 6.23 10.06
CA LEU A 103 0.04 6.94 10.00
C LEU A 103 1.22 5.98 9.87
N GLU A 104 1.21 4.85 10.60
CA GLU A 104 2.21 3.78 10.43
C GLU A 104 2.23 3.26 8.99
N THR A 105 1.06 2.93 8.42
CA THR A 105 0.94 2.52 7.01
C THR A 105 1.46 3.58 6.05
N ALA A 106 1.11 4.85 6.25
CA ALA A 106 1.59 5.92 5.39
C ALA A 106 3.12 6.07 5.43
N LEU A 107 3.76 5.83 6.58
CA LEU A 107 5.22 5.86 6.68
C LEU A 107 5.87 4.67 5.97
N ASP A 108 5.31 3.47 6.15
CA ASP A 108 5.74 2.26 5.44
C ASP A 108 5.70 2.47 3.93
N ASP A 109 4.59 2.99 3.41
CA ASP A 109 4.42 3.32 1.99
C ASP A 109 5.46 4.37 1.52
N CYS A 110 5.69 5.42 2.30
CA CYS A 110 6.62 6.50 1.92
C CYS A 110 8.09 6.04 1.91
N VAL A 111 8.50 5.20 2.86
CA VAL A 111 9.85 4.62 2.91
C VAL A 111 10.04 3.65 1.75
N ASN A 112 9.06 2.76 1.53
CA ASN A 112 9.16 1.75 0.47
C ASN A 112 9.02 2.35 -0.94
N ALA A 113 8.34 3.48 -1.12
CA ALA A 113 8.40 4.23 -2.37
C ALA A 113 9.85 4.57 -2.81
N TRP A 114 10.77 4.78 -1.87
CA TRP A 114 12.19 4.93 -2.15
C TRP A 114 12.91 3.59 -2.26
N THR A 115 12.73 2.68 -1.30
CA THR A 115 13.53 1.44 -1.23
C THR A 115 13.14 0.38 -2.24
N ASP A 116 11.93 0.44 -2.82
CA ASP A 116 11.50 -0.44 -3.92
C ASP A 116 12.41 -0.33 -5.13
N TRP A 117 13.01 0.85 -5.36
CA TRP A 117 14.02 1.02 -6.40
C TRP A 117 15.29 0.19 -6.17
N LEU A 118 15.56 -0.25 -4.95
CA LEU A 118 16.74 -1.07 -4.63
C LEU A 118 16.44 -2.58 -4.68
N VAL A 119 15.18 -2.99 -4.79
CA VAL A 119 14.82 -4.41 -4.81
C VAL A 119 15.48 -5.12 -5.98
N GLY A 120 16.26 -6.16 -5.67
CA GLY A 120 17.00 -6.94 -6.67
C GLY A 120 18.23 -6.22 -7.28
N TYR A 121 18.59 -5.05 -6.75
CA TYR A 121 19.70 -4.23 -7.25
C TYR A 121 20.94 -4.36 -6.37
N GLU A 122 22.09 -4.68 -6.98
CA GLU A 122 23.43 -4.68 -6.36
C GLU A 122 23.50 -5.12 -4.88
N GLU A 123 23.07 -6.36 -4.61
CA GLU A 123 23.14 -7.00 -3.28
C GLU A 123 22.30 -6.32 -2.17
N TRP A 124 21.37 -5.43 -2.52
CA TRP A 124 20.36 -4.96 -1.57
C TRP A 124 19.58 -6.15 -1.00
N PRO A 125 19.56 -6.34 0.33
CA PRO A 125 19.12 -7.60 0.93
C PRO A 125 17.60 -7.68 1.16
N TYR A 126 16.86 -6.60 0.93
CA TYR A 126 15.45 -6.49 1.33
C TYR A 126 14.51 -6.44 0.12
N GLN A 127 13.39 -7.15 0.23
CA GLN A 127 12.26 -7.03 -0.70
C GLN A 127 11.26 -5.96 -0.26
N HIS A 128 11.24 -5.67 1.05
CA HIS A 128 10.41 -4.67 1.72
C HIS A 128 11.15 -4.27 3.00
N VAL A 129 11.04 -3.00 3.40
CA VAL A 129 11.54 -2.49 4.67
C VAL A 129 10.36 -2.37 5.63
N ASP A 130 10.40 -3.09 6.74
CA ASP A 130 9.34 -3.06 7.75
C ASP A 130 9.43 -1.77 8.59
N VAL A 131 8.47 -0.87 8.41
CA VAL A 131 8.40 0.38 9.19
C VAL A 131 7.41 0.24 10.35
N ASN A 132 7.88 0.53 11.57
CA ASN A 132 7.07 0.35 12.79
C ASN A 132 6.99 1.66 13.58
N ILE A 133 5.82 1.99 14.15
CA ILE A 133 5.73 3.02 15.20
C ILE A 133 5.85 2.33 16.56
N VAL A 134 7.01 2.46 17.19
CA VAL A 134 7.34 1.78 18.46
C VAL A 134 7.03 2.61 19.70
N GLY A 135 6.61 3.87 19.54
CA GLY A 135 6.15 4.68 20.66
C GLY A 135 5.63 6.07 20.28
N TRP A 136 4.90 6.67 21.22
CA TRP A 136 4.29 7.98 21.10
C TRP A 136 4.76 8.89 22.23
N ALA A 137 5.48 9.95 21.89
CA ALA A 137 5.85 11.01 22.81
C ALA A 137 4.79 12.14 22.76
N VAL A 138 4.04 12.30 23.85
CA VAL A 138 2.94 13.27 23.98
C VAL A 138 3.08 14.07 25.28
N ALA A 139 2.73 15.37 25.24
CA ALA A 139 2.73 16.21 26.43
C ALA A 139 1.67 15.77 27.46
N ASP A 140 0.56 15.22 26.98
CA ASP A 140 -0.52 14.67 27.81
C ASP A 140 -1.01 13.37 27.17
N LYS A 141 -1.09 12.29 27.96
CA LYS A 141 -1.52 10.97 27.51
C LYS A 141 -2.96 10.96 26.98
N SER A 142 -3.80 11.88 27.44
CA SER A 142 -5.19 12.04 26.97
C SER A 142 -5.31 12.51 25.50
N LEU A 143 -4.21 12.97 24.90
CA LEU A 143 -4.16 13.29 23.46
C LEU A 143 -4.28 12.04 22.59
N LEU A 144 -3.93 10.86 23.11
CA LEU A 144 -4.06 9.59 22.42
C LEU A 144 -5.43 8.98 22.77
N LEU A 145 -6.40 9.13 21.87
CA LEU A 145 -7.73 8.57 22.06
C LEU A 145 -7.71 7.06 21.80
N ASP A 146 -8.51 6.32 22.56
CA ASP A 146 -8.61 4.87 22.47
C ASP A 146 -7.23 4.21 22.56
N LEU A 147 -6.49 4.48 23.63
CA LEU A 147 -5.15 3.94 23.79
C LEU A 147 -5.19 2.44 24.09
N HIS A 148 -4.45 1.65 23.31
CA HIS A 148 -4.35 0.21 23.51
C HIS A 148 -3.18 -0.20 24.44
N PRO A 149 -3.27 -1.34 25.15
CA PRO A 149 -2.25 -1.75 26.13
C PRO A 149 -0.85 -2.03 25.56
N ASP A 150 -0.75 -2.32 24.27
CA ASP A 150 0.50 -2.59 23.54
C ASP A 150 1.21 -1.30 23.09
N GLU A 151 0.54 -0.14 23.14
CA GLU A 151 1.13 1.14 22.75
C GLU A 151 2.04 1.71 23.85
N VAL A 152 3.30 1.96 23.50
CA VAL A 152 4.27 2.63 24.39
C VAL A 152 4.07 4.14 24.32
N VAL A 153 3.90 4.77 25.47
CA VAL A 153 3.68 6.22 25.58
C VAL A 153 4.75 6.86 26.47
N TYR A 154 5.41 7.88 25.93
CA TYR A 154 6.38 8.70 26.64
C TYR A 154 5.77 10.07 26.97
N THR A 155 5.84 10.46 28.23
CA THR A 155 5.28 11.74 28.72
C THR A 155 6.35 12.61 29.38
N ASN A 156 7.63 12.31 29.17
CA ASN A 156 8.71 13.14 29.67
C ASN A 156 8.79 14.38 28.78
N THR A 157 8.55 15.55 29.37
CA THR A 157 8.45 16.82 28.65
C THR A 157 9.58 17.77 28.98
N GLU A 158 9.95 18.58 28.00
CA GLU A 158 10.86 19.71 28.12
C GLU A 158 10.21 21.01 27.61
N GLN A 159 10.79 22.15 27.99
CA GLN A 159 10.37 23.44 27.45
C GLN A 159 10.97 23.64 26.06
N TYR A 160 10.10 23.75 25.06
CA TYR A 160 10.48 24.11 23.70
C TYR A 160 10.59 25.63 23.56
N VAL A 161 11.73 26.09 23.05
CA VAL A 161 11.95 27.49 22.72
C VAL A 161 11.62 27.71 21.25
N ILE A 162 10.56 28.49 21.00
CA ILE A 162 10.16 28.90 19.66
C ILE A 162 11.31 29.67 19.01
N GLN A 163 11.79 29.17 17.88
CA GLN A 163 12.93 29.74 17.16
C GLN A 163 12.50 30.95 16.32
N PRO A 164 13.44 31.84 15.95
CA PRO A 164 13.15 32.93 15.03
C PRO A 164 12.52 32.41 13.72
N GLY A 165 11.37 32.97 13.34
CA GLY A 165 10.62 32.57 12.14
C GLY A 165 9.58 31.48 12.38
N GLU A 166 9.57 30.84 13.54
CA GLU A 166 8.54 29.86 13.90
C GLU A 166 7.26 30.54 14.41
N SER A 167 6.12 29.85 14.22
CA SER A 167 4.82 30.33 14.67
C SER A 167 4.72 30.34 16.21
N SER A 168 4.14 31.39 16.76
CA SER A 168 3.79 31.45 18.20
C SER A 168 2.71 30.46 18.62
N GLN A 169 2.10 29.74 17.67
CA GLN A 169 1.10 28.70 17.92
C GLN A 169 1.71 27.33 18.24
N ILE A 170 3.02 27.16 18.03
CA ILE A 170 3.74 25.96 18.44
C ILE A 170 3.69 25.86 19.98
N PRO A 171 3.24 24.72 20.55
CA PRO A 171 3.28 24.53 21.99
C PRO A 171 4.70 24.73 22.54
N THR A 172 4.82 25.25 23.76
CA THR A 172 6.13 25.39 24.43
C THR A 172 6.49 24.17 25.28
N VAL A 173 5.65 23.14 25.25
CA VAL A 173 5.88 21.88 25.96
C VAL A 173 5.98 20.77 24.92
N MET A 174 7.14 20.13 24.87
CA MET A 174 7.43 19.07 23.92
C MET A 174 7.80 17.80 24.68
N ALA A 175 7.19 16.68 24.31
CA ALA A 175 7.57 15.37 24.82
C ALA A 175 8.63 14.73 23.92
N SER A 176 9.50 13.91 24.51
CA SER A 176 10.51 13.15 23.80
C SER A 176 10.55 11.71 24.30
N ALA A 177 10.93 10.77 23.42
CA ALA A 177 11.32 9.44 23.86
C ALA A 177 12.67 9.52 24.61
N PRO A 178 12.97 8.52 25.47
CA PRO A 178 14.25 8.45 26.16
C PRO A 178 15.41 8.39 25.16
N SER A 179 16.46 9.18 25.42
CA SER A 179 17.65 9.28 24.56
C SER A 179 18.34 7.93 24.42
N GLU A 180 18.31 7.08 25.46
CA GLU A 180 18.90 5.74 25.43
C GLU A 180 18.29 4.78 24.40
N LEU A 181 17.12 5.10 23.85
CA LEU A 181 16.48 4.35 22.75
C LEU A 181 16.75 4.97 21.37
N SER A 182 17.30 6.17 21.31
CA SER A 182 17.52 6.94 20.07
C SER A 182 18.75 6.46 19.34
N ARG A 183 18.58 5.96 18.11
CA ARG A 183 19.74 5.69 17.23
C ARG A 183 20.51 6.96 16.93
N PHE A 184 19.82 8.07 16.65
CA PHE A 184 20.47 9.33 16.29
C PHE A 184 21.42 9.85 17.39
N ASP A 185 21.13 9.57 18.66
CA ASP A 185 22.00 9.98 19.77
C ASP A 185 23.20 9.04 19.98
N HIS A 186 23.15 7.84 19.40
CA HIS A 186 24.07 6.74 19.71
C HIS A 186 24.78 6.10 18.49
N PHE A 187 24.45 6.48 17.25
CA PHE A 187 24.97 5.83 16.03
C PHE A 187 26.50 5.89 15.88
N THR A 188 27.18 6.82 16.57
CA THR A 188 28.65 6.91 16.55
C THR A 188 29.33 5.91 17.48
N ASP A 189 28.60 5.28 18.40
CA ASP A 189 29.13 4.26 19.29
C ASP A 189 28.77 2.86 18.76
N GLU A 190 29.73 2.24 18.07
CA GLU A 190 29.60 0.90 17.49
C GLU A 190 29.30 -0.20 18.53
N ASN A 191 29.55 0.05 19.81
CA ASN A 191 29.31 -0.92 20.89
C ASN A 191 28.04 -0.64 21.69
N TYR A 192 27.28 0.40 21.33
CA TYR A 192 26.09 0.79 22.06
C TYR A 192 25.06 -0.34 22.10
N GLN A 193 24.54 -0.61 23.31
CA GLN A 193 23.53 -1.64 23.53
C GLN A 193 22.21 -0.98 23.91
N TYR A 194 21.25 -0.99 22.99
CA TYR A 194 19.93 -0.44 23.24
C TYR A 194 19.22 -1.19 24.38
N PRO A 195 18.68 -0.49 25.38
CA PRO A 195 17.84 -1.11 26.40
C PRO A 195 16.66 -1.85 25.78
N GLY A 196 16.53 -3.15 26.09
CA GLY A 196 15.49 -4.00 25.51
C GLY A 196 15.79 -4.54 24.11
N GLY A 197 16.98 -4.26 23.56
CA GLY A 197 17.44 -4.78 22.28
C GLY A 197 17.06 -3.92 21.07
N LEU A 198 17.45 -4.38 19.89
CA LEU A 198 17.28 -3.66 18.63
C LEU A 198 15.83 -3.27 18.35
N ASP A 199 14.86 -4.11 18.70
CA ASP A 199 13.43 -3.87 18.43
C ASP A 199 12.82 -2.77 19.32
N LYS A 200 13.52 -2.37 20.39
CA LYS A 200 13.08 -1.32 21.31
C LYS A 200 13.75 0.03 21.06
N ARG A 201 14.78 0.07 20.21
CA ARG A 201 15.32 1.33 19.70
C ARG A 201 14.32 2.01 18.77
N PHE A 202 14.47 3.31 18.57
CA PHE A 202 13.90 4.00 17.43
C PHE A 202 15.01 4.66 16.61
N ASP A 203 14.83 4.66 15.31
CA ASP A 203 15.75 5.19 14.32
C ASP A 203 15.39 6.62 13.95
N MET A 204 14.08 6.91 13.85
CA MET A 204 13.56 8.16 13.30
C MET A 204 12.47 8.77 14.16
N TYR A 205 12.43 10.09 14.25
CA TYR A 205 11.27 10.82 14.75
C TYR A 205 10.29 11.15 13.63
N LEU A 206 9.01 10.89 13.85
CA LEU A 206 7.94 11.62 13.18
C LEU A 206 7.53 12.78 14.08
N TRP A 207 7.95 13.99 13.74
CA TRP A 207 7.71 15.18 14.55
C TRP A 207 6.53 15.98 14.02
N ALA A 208 5.33 15.64 14.51
CA ALA A 208 4.09 16.35 14.21
C ALA A 208 4.01 17.63 15.03
N THR A 209 4.16 18.78 14.38
CA THR A 209 4.25 20.09 15.05
C THR A 209 3.02 20.94 14.75
N GLN A 210 2.28 21.31 15.78
CA GLN A 210 1.19 22.29 15.65
C GLN A 210 1.74 23.66 15.27
N GLY A 211 1.07 24.34 14.32
CA GLY A 211 1.46 25.68 13.89
C GLY A 211 2.71 25.71 13.00
N PHE A 212 3.24 24.55 12.62
CA PHE A 212 4.27 24.44 11.58
C PHE A 212 3.65 24.71 10.20
N PRO A 213 4.42 25.24 9.22
CA PRO A 213 3.89 25.51 7.88
C PRO A 213 3.20 24.29 7.25
N GLU A 214 2.08 24.52 6.57
CA GLU A 214 1.31 23.46 5.89
C GLU A 214 1.96 23.02 4.56
N ILE A 215 2.83 23.85 4.00
CA ILE A 215 3.53 23.61 2.73
C ILE A 215 5.04 23.63 3.03
N GLY A 216 5.60 22.45 3.27
CA GLY A 216 7.02 22.25 3.54
C GLY A 216 7.26 21.40 4.80
N GLY A 217 8.50 20.93 4.95
CA GLY A 217 8.94 20.13 6.07
C GLY A 217 10.42 20.40 6.39
N CYS A 218 10.93 19.64 7.35
CA CYS A 218 12.36 19.45 7.53
C CYS A 218 12.63 17.97 7.74
N GLY A 219 13.66 17.44 7.12
CA GLY A 219 14.00 16.02 7.16
C GLY A 219 15.50 15.79 7.24
N GLY A 220 15.87 14.59 7.69
CA GLY A 220 17.25 14.13 7.73
C GLY A 220 17.36 12.74 8.32
N ASP A 221 18.57 12.41 8.78
CA ASP A 221 18.90 11.14 9.44
C ASP A 221 18.33 11.01 10.88
N TRP A 222 17.62 12.02 11.37
CA TRP A 222 16.99 12.05 12.70
C TRP A 222 15.47 11.89 12.65
N GLY A 223 14.84 12.05 11.49
CA GLY A 223 13.38 12.10 11.36
C GLY A 223 12.87 13.12 10.35
N GLN A 224 11.56 13.34 10.40
CA GLN A 224 10.84 14.36 9.63
C GLN A 224 9.95 15.21 10.53
N ARG A 225 10.02 16.55 10.38
CA ARG A 225 9.17 17.52 11.08
C ARG A 225 8.24 18.21 10.09
N LEU A 226 6.94 17.98 10.25
CA LEU A 226 5.88 18.56 9.43
C LEU A 226 4.72 19.02 10.34
N GLY A 227 3.77 19.75 9.75
CA GLY A 227 2.54 20.17 10.42
C GLY A 227 1.73 18.99 10.98
N ASP A 228 1.19 19.16 12.19
CA ASP A 228 0.27 18.20 12.78
C ASP A 228 -0.98 17.99 11.90
N SER A 229 -1.49 19.05 11.26
CA SER A 229 -2.59 19.01 10.30
C SER A 229 -2.23 18.20 9.05
N TYR A 230 -0.97 18.26 8.61
CA TYR A 230 -0.50 17.47 7.48
C TYR A 230 -0.52 15.97 7.81
N TYR A 231 0.02 15.57 8.96
CA TYR A 231 0.01 14.16 9.38
C TYR A 231 -1.41 13.63 9.65
N LEU A 232 -2.29 14.44 10.25
CA LEU A 232 -3.71 14.09 10.33
C LEU A 232 -4.34 13.96 8.94
N GLY A 233 -3.94 14.82 8.00
CA GLY A 233 -4.37 14.73 6.61
C GLY A 233 -3.90 13.46 5.92
N LEU A 234 -2.66 13.01 6.16
CA LEU A 234 -2.16 11.73 5.68
C LEU A 234 -2.97 10.57 6.26
N ALA A 235 -3.14 10.56 7.59
CA ALA A 235 -3.92 9.54 8.27
C ALA A 235 -5.39 9.50 7.81
N ASN A 236 -5.97 10.63 7.40
CA ASN A 236 -7.34 10.70 6.90
C ASN A 236 -7.46 10.51 5.38
N GLY A 237 -6.34 10.37 4.64
CA GLY A 237 -6.33 10.29 3.18
C GLY A 237 -6.70 11.61 2.48
N THR A 238 -6.61 12.75 3.17
CA THR A 238 -6.92 14.08 2.64
C THR A 238 -5.68 14.89 2.25
N ALA A 239 -4.48 14.41 2.59
CA ALA A 239 -3.21 14.99 2.17
C ALA A 239 -2.42 14.00 1.30
N THR A 240 -1.65 14.53 0.34
CA THR A 240 -0.72 13.72 -0.46
C THR A 240 0.59 13.50 0.29
N PRO A 241 1.24 12.34 0.18
CA PRO A 241 2.50 12.03 0.87
C PRO A 241 3.73 12.80 0.33
N HIS A 242 3.55 13.65 -0.68
CA HIS A 242 4.59 14.44 -1.34
C HIS A 242 5.65 15.01 -0.38
N VAL A 243 5.25 15.81 0.62
CA VAL A 243 6.21 16.47 1.53
C VAL A 243 6.94 15.42 2.36
N GLN A 244 6.23 14.43 2.92
CA GLN A 244 6.86 13.35 3.68
C GLN A 244 7.90 12.59 2.86
N ILE A 245 7.60 12.27 1.60
CA ILE A 245 8.51 11.56 0.68
C ILE A 245 9.74 12.42 0.36
N HIS A 246 9.57 13.73 0.16
CA HIS A 246 10.67 14.68 -0.05
C HIS A 246 11.60 14.70 1.18
N GLU A 247 11.05 14.89 2.38
CA GLU A 247 11.84 14.95 3.62
C GLU A 247 12.56 13.63 3.94
N LEU A 248 11.98 12.49 3.54
CA LEU A 248 12.65 11.19 3.60
C LEU A 248 13.88 11.10 2.68
N GLY A 249 13.86 11.77 1.53
CA GLY A 249 15.00 11.83 0.62
C GLY A 249 16.24 12.43 1.28
N HIS A 250 16.07 13.41 2.18
CA HIS A 250 17.17 13.94 2.98
C HIS A 250 17.76 12.90 3.94
N GLY A 251 16.94 11.96 4.44
CA GLY A 251 17.42 10.82 5.23
C GLY A 251 18.35 9.90 4.43
N PHE A 252 18.16 9.76 3.12
CA PHE A 252 19.08 9.04 2.22
C PHE A 252 20.30 9.88 1.80
N GLY A 253 20.40 11.13 2.25
CA GLY A 253 21.48 12.05 1.90
C GLY A 253 21.24 12.84 0.61
N PHE A 254 19.99 12.91 0.13
CA PHE A 254 19.65 13.75 -1.03
C PHE A 254 19.42 15.19 -0.60
N THR A 255 19.83 16.13 -1.43
CA THR A 255 19.89 17.55 -1.08
C THR A 255 18.80 18.32 -1.81
N ASP A 256 18.32 19.42 -1.22
CA ASP A 256 17.44 20.36 -1.90
C ASP A 256 18.08 21.03 -3.12
N PHE A 257 17.27 21.40 -4.11
CA PHE A 257 17.70 22.15 -5.29
C PHE A 257 17.09 23.56 -5.32
N TYR A 258 17.59 24.47 -4.46
CA TYR A 258 17.12 25.86 -4.39
C TYR A 258 17.75 26.80 -5.44
N GLY A 259 19.01 26.53 -5.80
CA GLY A 259 19.77 27.32 -6.75
C GLY A 259 19.33 27.08 -8.20
N GLY A 260 19.72 28.01 -9.08
CA GLY A 260 19.52 27.85 -10.52
C GLY A 260 20.37 26.73 -11.12
N GLU A 261 20.19 26.49 -12.41
CA GLU A 261 20.93 25.48 -13.17
C GLU A 261 22.46 25.63 -12.99
N GLY A 262 23.12 24.55 -12.56
CA GLY A 262 24.57 24.51 -12.37
C GLY A 262 25.10 25.29 -11.16
N ALA A 263 24.24 25.95 -10.37
CA ALA A 263 24.64 26.65 -9.17
C ALA A 263 25.09 25.68 -8.07
N SER A 264 25.83 26.17 -7.08
CA SER A 264 26.32 25.32 -5.99
C SER A 264 25.17 24.61 -5.26
N ASP A 265 24.13 25.32 -4.88
CA ASP A 265 22.91 24.81 -4.24
C ASP A 265 21.80 24.47 -5.25
N GLY A 266 22.14 24.38 -6.54
CA GLY A 266 21.21 24.21 -7.64
C GLY A 266 21.17 22.82 -8.24
N PHE A 267 20.43 22.69 -9.33
CA PHE A 267 20.18 21.45 -10.06
C PHE A 267 21.13 21.25 -11.26
N PRO A 268 21.19 20.04 -11.85
CA PRO A 268 22.14 19.73 -12.91
C PRO A 268 21.99 20.60 -14.16
N PRO A 269 23.10 20.91 -14.87
CA PRO A 269 23.05 21.46 -16.21
C PRO A 269 22.20 20.59 -17.15
N GLY A 270 21.26 21.22 -17.86
CA GLY A 270 20.25 20.56 -18.69
C GLY A 270 18.99 20.13 -17.95
N GLY A 271 18.88 20.36 -16.64
CA GLY A 271 17.72 19.95 -15.83
C GLY A 271 17.69 18.45 -15.52
N PHE A 272 16.56 17.99 -14.99
CA PHE A 272 16.37 16.55 -14.73
C PHE A 272 15.92 15.84 -16.02
N PRO A 273 16.60 14.75 -16.42
CA PRO A 273 16.39 14.06 -17.71
C PRO A 273 15.11 13.19 -17.79
N VAL A 274 14.00 13.66 -17.22
CA VAL A 274 12.67 13.03 -17.26
C VAL A 274 11.65 13.89 -17.99
N GLU A 275 10.56 13.29 -18.46
CA GLU A 275 9.44 14.05 -19.02
C GLU A 275 8.86 14.98 -17.94
N GLY A 276 8.70 16.26 -18.25
CA GLY A 276 8.33 17.29 -17.27
C GLY A 276 9.52 17.91 -16.51
N GLY A 277 10.74 17.36 -16.64
CA GLY A 277 11.97 17.99 -16.17
C GLY A 277 12.13 18.10 -14.65
N GLY A 278 11.40 17.28 -13.87
CA GLY A 278 11.33 17.41 -12.41
C GLY A 278 12.06 16.33 -11.61
N SER A 279 12.24 16.63 -10.33
CA SER A 279 12.74 15.73 -9.28
C SER A 279 11.91 15.99 -8.03
N ILE A 280 11.62 14.95 -7.25
CA ILE A 280 10.94 15.10 -5.96
C ILE A 280 11.75 15.97 -4.99
N MET A 281 13.08 15.99 -5.11
CA MET A 281 13.99 16.77 -4.27
C MET A 281 14.12 18.23 -4.71
N MET A 282 13.45 18.63 -5.81
CA MET A 282 13.29 20.03 -6.18
C MET A 282 11.88 20.47 -5.82
N ALA A 283 11.76 21.27 -4.76
CA ALA A 283 10.49 21.74 -4.23
C ALA A 283 9.57 22.30 -5.32
N GLY A 284 8.35 21.74 -5.42
CA GLY A 284 7.34 22.15 -6.40
C GLY A 284 7.53 21.62 -7.83
N SER A 285 8.57 20.84 -8.10
CA SER A 285 8.89 20.29 -9.43
C SER A 285 8.24 18.93 -9.70
N SER A 286 8.08 18.11 -8.66
CA SER A 286 7.34 16.84 -8.70
C SER A 286 6.64 16.59 -7.37
N SER A 287 5.50 15.89 -7.38
CA SER A 287 4.80 15.44 -6.17
C SER A 287 5.02 13.94 -5.87
N VAL A 288 5.81 13.26 -6.70
CA VAL A 288 6.14 11.82 -6.58
C VAL A 288 7.62 11.60 -6.89
N ILE A 289 8.18 10.48 -6.42
CA ILE A 289 9.51 10.02 -6.85
C ILE A 289 9.47 9.78 -8.36
N THR A 290 10.31 10.50 -9.10
CA THR A 290 10.41 10.33 -10.55
C THR A 290 11.33 9.15 -10.90
N ASP A 291 11.28 8.69 -12.14
CA ASP A 291 12.25 7.69 -12.63
C ASP A 291 13.70 8.11 -12.41
N PHE A 292 14.02 9.40 -12.54
CA PHE A 292 15.38 9.88 -12.29
C PHE A 292 15.74 9.79 -10.81
N ASP A 293 14.83 10.15 -9.91
CA ASP A 293 15.05 10.06 -8.46
C ASP A 293 15.32 8.60 -8.05
N GLY A 294 14.54 7.66 -8.60
CA GLY A 294 14.71 6.23 -8.39
C GLY A 294 16.04 5.68 -8.92
N TRP A 295 16.46 6.10 -10.11
CA TRP A 295 17.80 5.75 -10.61
C TRP A 295 18.93 6.44 -9.85
N PHE A 296 18.71 7.64 -9.32
CA PHE A 296 19.69 8.33 -8.48
C PHE A 296 19.84 7.66 -7.09
N MET A 297 18.76 7.07 -6.57
CA MET A 297 18.79 6.19 -5.39
C MET A 297 19.70 4.97 -5.63
N ARG A 298 19.51 4.26 -6.75
CA ARG A 298 20.38 3.16 -7.20
C ARG A 298 21.83 3.59 -7.39
N TYR A 299 22.03 4.72 -8.07
CA TYR A 299 23.35 5.30 -8.29
C TYR A 299 24.06 5.57 -6.95
N THR A 300 23.35 6.13 -5.98
CA THR A 300 23.89 6.42 -4.65
C THR A 300 24.28 5.13 -3.92
N TRP A 301 23.41 4.11 -3.92
CA TRP A 301 23.73 2.80 -3.36
C TRP A 301 25.02 2.22 -3.95
N SER A 302 25.16 2.22 -5.28
CA SER A 302 26.36 1.74 -5.97
C SER A 302 27.65 2.47 -5.56
N LYS A 303 27.55 3.74 -5.16
CA LYS A 303 28.72 4.51 -4.71
C LYS A 303 29.14 4.19 -3.28
N ILE A 304 28.18 3.85 -2.41
CA ILE A 304 28.44 3.72 -0.98
C ILE A 304 28.51 2.26 -0.49
N LYS A 305 27.86 1.31 -1.17
CA LYS A 305 27.71 -0.07 -0.70
C LYS A 305 29.04 -0.79 -0.41
N ASP A 306 30.07 -0.45 -1.16
CA ASP A 306 31.41 -1.06 -1.06
C ASP A 306 32.39 -0.19 -0.23
N GLU A 307 31.90 0.87 0.42
CA GLU A 307 32.73 1.67 1.32
C GLU A 307 33.24 0.80 2.47
N LYS A 308 34.56 0.70 2.56
CA LYS A 308 35.22 -0.19 3.52
C LYS A 308 34.78 0.11 4.95
N GLY A 309 34.12 -0.87 5.56
CA GLY A 309 33.69 -0.85 6.96
C GLY A 309 32.30 -0.26 7.18
N ARG A 310 31.61 0.20 6.13
CA ARG A 310 30.28 0.83 6.25
C ARG A 310 29.15 -0.19 6.43
N PHE A 311 29.07 -1.16 5.52
CA PHE A 311 27.98 -2.14 5.52
C PHE A 311 28.48 -3.56 5.72
N ASP A 312 27.83 -4.30 6.62
CA ASP A 312 28.02 -5.76 6.77
C ASP A 312 26.84 -6.51 6.14
N LEU A 313 26.78 -6.50 4.80
CA LEU A 313 25.65 -7.07 4.04
C LEU A 313 25.43 -8.57 4.30
N LYS A 314 26.46 -9.29 4.75
CA LYS A 314 26.35 -10.71 5.13
C LYS A 314 25.52 -10.89 6.39
N ASN A 315 25.60 -9.94 7.33
CA ASN A 315 24.87 -9.96 8.59
C ASN A 315 23.62 -9.04 8.59
N ALA A 316 23.43 -8.28 7.51
CA ALA A 316 22.26 -7.43 7.24
C ALA A 316 21.02 -8.21 6.76
N GLN A 317 21.03 -9.54 6.82
CA GLN A 317 19.84 -10.30 6.44
C GLN A 317 18.73 -10.03 7.46
N PRO A 318 17.46 -9.88 7.02
CA PRO A 318 16.33 -9.86 7.94
C PRO A 318 16.44 -10.98 8.94
N SER A 319 15.99 -10.74 10.18
CA SER A 319 15.76 -11.85 11.09
C SER A 319 14.86 -12.84 10.35
N LYS A 320 15.38 -14.04 10.09
CA LYS A 320 14.66 -15.03 9.30
C LYS A 320 13.30 -15.21 9.99
N PRO A 321 12.17 -14.91 9.35
CA PRO A 321 10.89 -14.97 10.02
C PRO A 321 10.74 -16.39 10.53
N THR A 322 10.61 -16.55 11.85
CA THR A 322 10.21 -17.85 12.37
C THR A 322 8.81 -18.07 11.82
N THR A 323 8.65 -19.11 11.00
CA THR A 323 7.36 -19.45 10.45
C THR A 323 6.70 -20.45 11.37
N ALA A 324 5.42 -20.23 11.66
CA ALA A 324 4.57 -21.16 12.36
C ALA A 324 3.44 -21.60 11.44
N THR A 325 2.86 -22.75 11.76
CA THR A 325 1.66 -23.26 11.09
C THR A 325 0.49 -23.12 12.04
N ALA A 326 -0.58 -22.51 11.56
CA ALA A 326 -1.86 -22.48 12.25
C ALA A 326 -2.87 -23.34 11.48
N GLU A 327 -3.68 -24.10 12.21
CA GLU A 327 -4.77 -24.92 11.69
C GLU A 327 -5.95 -24.84 12.65
N PHE A 328 -7.06 -24.27 12.20
CA PHE A 328 -8.25 -24.10 13.03
C PHE A 328 -9.52 -23.94 12.21
N THR A 329 -10.66 -24.12 12.87
CA THR A 329 -11.98 -23.69 12.39
C THR A 329 -12.44 -22.55 13.28
N ASP A 330 -12.65 -21.36 12.72
CA ASP A 330 -12.97 -20.17 13.49
C ASP A 330 -13.83 -19.18 12.68
N LYS A 331 -14.54 -18.31 13.39
CA LYS A 331 -15.37 -17.26 12.83
C LYS A 331 -14.53 -16.02 12.54
N ILE A 332 -14.67 -15.49 11.33
CA ILE A 332 -14.09 -14.22 10.92
C ILE A 332 -14.88 -13.09 11.61
N THR A 333 -14.21 -12.30 12.43
CA THR A 333 -14.83 -11.15 13.13
C THR A 333 -14.60 -9.85 12.38
N ASN A 334 -13.53 -9.76 11.60
CA ASN A 334 -13.23 -8.60 10.75
C ASN A 334 -12.38 -9.03 9.55
N ILE A 335 -12.59 -8.36 8.41
CA ILE A 335 -11.70 -8.43 7.25
C ILE A 335 -11.58 -7.04 6.63
N SER A 336 -10.34 -6.61 6.39
CA SER A 336 -10.04 -5.29 5.81
C SER A 336 -9.16 -5.48 4.59
N VAL A 337 -9.80 -5.46 3.41
CA VAL A 337 -9.11 -5.62 2.12
C VAL A 337 -8.64 -4.25 1.63
N GLN A 338 -7.33 -4.10 1.46
CA GLN A 338 -6.70 -2.89 0.94
C GLN A 338 -6.46 -3.00 -0.58
N SER A 339 -6.36 -1.87 -1.29
CA SER A 339 -6.02 -1.85 -2.73
C SER A 339 -4.51 -1.92 -3.01
N GLY A 340 -3.69 -1.86 -1.97
CA GLY A 340 -2.22 -1.95 -1.98
C GLY A 340 -1.70 -2.27 -0.56
N GLY A 341 -0.44 -2.63 -0.42
CA GLY A 341 0.15 -3.02 0.87
C GLY A 341 -0.42 -4.32 1.44
N TYR A 342 -0.77 -4.33 2.72
CA TYR A 342 -1.31 -5.50 3.43
C TYR A 342 -2.78 -5.33 3.82
N SER A 343 -3.57 -6.36 3.54
CA SER A 343 -4.91 -6.58 4.08
C SER A 343 -4.83 -7.33 5.42
N THR A 344 -5.90 -7.26 6.22
CA THR A 344 -5.97 -7.99 7.51
C THR A 344 -7.23 -8.84 7.63
N ILE A 345 -7.11 -9.93 8.36
CA ILE A 345 -8.21 -10.82 8.74
C ILE A 345 -8.12 -11.13 10.24
N THR A 346 -9.23 -11.04 10.94
CA THR A 346 -9.33 -11.33 12.38
C THR A 346 -10.28 -12.49 12.62
N PHE A 347 -9.83 -13.46 13.39
CA PHE A 347 -10.60 -14.61 13.85
C PHE A 347 -10.99 -14.44 15.33
N ALA A 348 -12.14 -14.98 15.73
CA ALA A 348 -12.70 -14.76 17.07
C ALA A 348 -11.79 -15.29 18.18
N ASP A 349 -11.26 -16.50 18.01
CA ASP A 349 -10.46 -17.20 19.02
C ASP A 349 -8.96 -17.26 18.66
N ASN A 350 -8.61 -16.95 17.40
CA ASN A 350 -7.24 -17.14 16.88
C ASN A 350 -6.51 -15.85 16.46
N GLY A 351 -7.09 -14.67 16.72
CA GLY A 351 -6.40 -13.38 16.57
C GLY A 351 -6.37 -12.84 15.13
N THR A 352 -5.49 -11.85 14.89
CA THR A 352 -5.40 -11.12 13.62
C THR A 352 -4.14 -11.49 12.85
N TYR A 353 -4.30 -11.70 11.54
CA TYR A 353 -3.23 -11.97 10.59
C TYR A 353 -3.27 -10.98 9.42
N ARG A 354 -2.11 -10.75 8.80
CA ARG A 354 -1.98 -9.90 7.60
C ARG A 354 -1.74 -10.74 6.35
N PHE A 355 -2.20 -10.27 5.20
CA PHE A 355 -1.95 -10.91 3.90
C PHE A 355 -1.80 -9.84 2.80
N PRO A 356 -0.98 -10.04 1.76
CA PRO A 356 -0.75 -8.99 0.77
C PRO A 356 -2.04 -8.65 0.00
N ALA A 357 -2.29 -7.36 -0.21
CA ALA A 357 -3.45 -6.85 -0.98
C ALA A 357 -3.49 -7.38 -2.42
N THR A 358 -2.33 -7.66 -2.99
CA THR A 358 -2.14 -8.20 -4.35
C THR A 358 -1.83 -9.70 -4.38
N GLY A 359 -1.84 -10.36 -3.21
CA GLY A 359 -1.38 -11.73 -3.01
C GLY A 359 -2.39 -12.78 -3.50
N TYR A 360 -2.30 -13.15 -4.77
CA TYR A 360 -2.99 -14.32 -5.30
C TYR A 360 -2.41 -15.60 -4.66
N PHE A 361 -3.19 -16.31 -3.83
CA PHE A 361 -2.87 -17.68 -3.45
C PHE A 361 -3.25 -18.66 -4.57
N ASP A 362 -2.66 -18.49 -5.76
CA ASP A 362 -2.67 -19.39 -6.95
C ASP A 362 -4.01 -19.99 -7.43
N SER A 363 -5.13 -19.73 -6.77
CA SER A 363 -6.45 -20.34 -7.00
C SER A 363 -7.56 -19.56 -6.29
N ASP A 364 -8.73 -19.46 -6.94
CA ASP A 364 -9.92 -18.83 -6.34
C ASP A 364 -10.32 -19.48 -4.99
N SER A 365 -9.97 -20.75 -4.79
CA SER A 365 -10.25 -21.51 -3.56
C SER A 365 -9.43 -21.12 -2.33
N LYS A 366 -8.39 -20.29 -2.48
CA LYS A 366 -7.48 -19.90 -1.38
C LYS A 366 -7.44 -18.39 -1.14
N ASN A 367 -8.29 -17.63 -1.81
CA ASN A 367 -8.29 -16.18 -1.68
C ASN A 367 -9.19 -15.74 -0.52
N LEU A 368 -8.57 -15.17 0.52
CA LEU A 368 -9.25 -14.66 1.70
C LEU A 368 -10.18 -13.47 1.40
N ALA A 369 -9.97 -12.73 0.30
CA ALA A 369 -10.80 -11.59 -0.07
C ALA A 369 -12.23 -11.97 -0.49
N PHE A 370 -12.55 -13.26 -0.63
CA PHE A 370 -13.90 -13.73 -0.92
C PHE A 370 -14.76 -14.00 0.34
N TYR A 371 -14.19 -13.84 1.52
CA TYR A 371 -14.86 -14.06 2.81
C TYR A 371 -15.20 -12.73 3.46
N GLU A 372 -16.17 -12.74 4.37
CA GLU A 372 -16.59 -11.54 5.09
C GLU A 372 -16.73 -11.77 6.60
N ALA A 373 -16.83 -10.66 7.34
CA ALA A 373 -17.06 -10.72 8.78
C ALA A 373 -18.39 -11.42 9.07
N GLY A 374 -18.31 -12.51 9.82
CA GLY A 374 -19.44 -13.38 10.15
C GLY A 374 -19.29 -14.81 9.65
N ASP A 375 -18.51 -15.04 8.60
CA ASP A 375 -18.26 -16.39 8.07
C ASP A 375 -17.46 -17.23 9.06
N THR A 376 -17.74 -18.54 9.10
CA THR A 376 -16.90 -19.53 9.78
C THR A 376 -16.12 -20.31 8.74
N VAL A 377 -14.79 -20.35 8.88
CA VAL A 377 -13.89 -21.03 7.96
C VAL A 377 -13.01 -22.05 8.67
N SER A 378 -12.69 -23.15 8.00
CA SER A 378 -11.62 -24.05 8.38
C SER A 378 -10.40 -23.73 7.53
N ILE A 379 -9.30 -23.33 8.17
CA ILE A 379 -8.12 -22.81 7.50
C ILE A 379 -6.85 -23.43 8.08
N LYS A 380 -5.91 -23.74 7.19
CA LYS A 380 -4.54 -24.11 7.52
C LYS A 380 -3.58 -23.26 6.74
N PHE A 381 -2.65 -22.61 7.42
CA PHE A 381 -1.70 -21.70 6.79
C PHE A 381 -0.38 -21.61 7.54
N THR A 382 0.66 -21.26 6.79
CA THR A 382 1.96 -20.87 7.34
C THR A 382 2.01 -19.35 7.43
N TYR A 383 2.44 -18.83 8.57
CA TYR A 383 2.59 -17.40 8.79
C TYR A 383 3.94 -17.06 9.44
N SER A 384 4.38 -15.82 9.27
CA SER A 384 5.52 -15.27 9.97
C SER A 384 5.10 -14.88 11.39
N THR A 385 5.78 -15.39 12.41
CA THR A 385 5.48 -15.08 13.81
C THR A 385 5.95 -13.68 14.22
N ALA A 386 6.69 -12.98 13.37
CA ALA A 386 7.18 -11.63 13.66
C ALA A 386 6.10 -10.55 13.43
N ASP A 387 5.29 -10.75 12.38
CA ASP A 387 4.37 -9.74 11.83
C ASP A 387 2.96 -10.30 11.54
N SER A 388 2.73 -11.57 11.90
CA SER A 388 1.50 -12.32 11.62
C SER A 388 1.14 -12.38 10.13
N GLU A 389 2.11 -12.26 9.22
CA GLU A 389 1.86 -12.35 7.79
C GLU A 389 1.66 -13.78 7.33
N ILE A 390 0.51 -14.06 6.72
CA ILE A 390 0.22 -15.32 6.05
C ILE A 390 1.11 -15.43 4.81
N LYS A 391 2.06 -16.37 4.86
CA LYS A 391 3.00 -16.65 3.76
C LYS A 391 2.44 -17.67 2.77
N ASN A 392 1.61 -18.60 3.24
CA ASN A 392 0.99 -19.62 2.40
C ASN A 392 -0.28 -20.17 3.04
N ILE A 393 -1.34 -20.34 2.26
CA ILE A 393 -2.56 -21.05 2.68
C ILE A 393 -2.52 -22.47 2.12
N GLU A 394 -2.38 -23.45 3.02
CA GLU A 394 -2.36 -24.87 2.66
C GLU A 394 -3.77 -25.35 2.30
N SER A 395 -4.76 -25.01 3.13
CA SER A 395 -6.18 -25.30 2.91
C SER A 395 -7.08 -24.20 3.45
N LEU A 396 -8.18 -23.95 2.75
CA LEU A 396 -9.21 -22.99 3.14
C LEU A 396 -10.57 -23.54 2.71
N GLN A 397 -11.51 -23.62 3.64
CA GLN A 397 -12.85 -24.14 3.42
C GLN A 397 -13.88 -23.29 4.18
N LEU A 398 -14.95 -22.87 3.50
CA LEU A 398 -16.12 -22.27 4.15
C LEU A 398 -16.90 -23.35 4.91
N ILE A 399 -17.17 -23.13 6.20
CA ILE A 399 -17.95 -24.02 7.07
C ILE A 399 -19.37 -23.51 7.25
N GLU A 400 -19.51 -22.22 7.52
CA GLU A 400 -20.80 -21.55 7.68
C GLU A 400 -20.71 -20.15 7.07
N ASN A 401 -21.62 -19.83 6.15
CA ASN A 401 -21.74 -18.48 5.61
C ASN A 401 -22.61 -17.64 6.57
N VAL A 402 -22.21 -16.40 6.86
CA VAL A 402 -23.02 -15.47 7.67
C VAL A 402 -24.43 -15.24 7.12
N HIS A 403 -24.60 -15.37 5.81
CA HIS A 403 -25.86 -15.21 5.10
C HIS A 403 -26.72 -16.47 5.00
N ASN A 404 -26.28 -17.59 5.61
CA ASN A 404 -26.95 -18.88 5.63
C ASN A 404 -27.35 -19.38 4.21
N ASP A 405 -26.36 -19.85 3.46
CA ASP A 405 -26.43 -20.28 2.05
C ASP A 405 -27.30 -21.53 1.75
N SER A 406 -28.16 -21.98 2.67
CA SER A 406 -29.15 -23.02 2.36
C SER A 406 -30.30 -22.53 1.47
N VAL A 407 -30.34 -21.22 1.16
CA VAL A 407 -31.46 -20.57 0.46
C VAL A 407 -31.03 -20.10 -0.94
N TYR A 408 -31.06 -21.01 -1.91
CA TYR A 408 -30.89 -20.70 -3.33
C TYR A 408 -32.07 -21.20 -4.16
N VAL A 409 -32.19 -20.67 -5.38
CA VAL A 409 -33.24 -21.08 -6.31
C VAL A 409 -32.90 -22.46 -6.88
N SER A 410 -33.62 -23.49 -6.44
CA SER A 410 -33.48 -24.87 -6.92
C SER A 410 -34.42 -25.17 -8.11
N ASP A 411 -34.14 -26.28 -8.81
CA ASP A 411 -34.92 -26.79 -9.95
C ASP A 411 -35.18 -25.77 -11.08
N ALA A 412 -34.28 -24.81 -11.27
CA ALA A 412 -34.42 -23.84 -12.33
C ALA A 412 -34.32 -24.52 -13.71
N ARG A 413 -35.28 -24.24 -14.59
CA ARG A 413 -35.40 -24.85 -15.93
C ARG A 413 -35.53 -23.79 -17.00
N VAL A 414 -35.09 -24.15 -18.21
CA VAL A 414 -35.11 -23.30 -19.40
C VAL A 414 -35.96 -23.98 -20.46
N GLU A 415 -36.96 -23.27 -20.97
CA GLU A 415 -37.76 -23.66 -22.13
C GLU A 415 -37.57 -22.64 -23.26
N TYR A 416 -37.37 -23.11 -24.49
CA TYR A 416 -37.25 -22.26 -25.68
C TYR A 416 -38.48 -22.41 -26.57
N SER A 417 -39.04 -21.28 -27.02
CA SER A 417 -40.14 -21.23 -27.98
C SER A 417 -39.62 -20.84 -29.36
N GLU A 418 -39.59 -21.79 -30.30
CA GLU A 418 -39.23 -21.52 -31.70
C GLU A 418 -40.23 -20.57 -32.39
N ALA A 419 -41.52 -20.63 -32.02
CA ALA A 419 -42.56 -19.81 -32.63
C ALA A 419 -42.45 -18.31 -32.28
N THR A 420 -41.84 -17.97 -31.14
CA THR A 420 -41.74 -16.58 -30.66
C THR A 420 -40.30 -16.13 -30.41
N HIS A 421 -39.31 -17.02 -30.59
CA HIS A 421 -37.90 -16.80 -30.25
C HIS A 421 -37.72 -16.26 -28.83
N GLN A 422 -38.45 -16.83 -27.87
CA GLN A 422 -38.41 -16.45 -26.45
C GLN A 422 -37.92 -17.60 -25.59
N VAL A 423 -37.36 -17.25 -24.43
CA VAL A 423 -36.97 -18.20 -23.41
C VAL A 423 -37.81 -17.99 -22.17
N ARG A 424 -38.36 -19.08 -21.64
CA ARG A 424 -39.05 -19.13 -20.36
C ARG A 424 -38.14 -19.80 -19.33
N LEU A 425 -37.91 -19.09 -18.24
CA LEU A 425 -37.30 -19.62 -17.03
C LEU A 425 -38.41 -19.97 -16.04
N THR A 426 -38.30 -21.11 -15.38
CA THR A 426 -39.17 -21.53 -14.27
C THR A 426 -38.33 -22.10 -13.14
N TRP A 427 -38.72 -21.90 -11.89
CA TRP A 427 -37.97 -22.41 -10.74
C TRP A 427 -38.90 -22.81 -9.58
N SER A 428 -38.35 -23.52 -8.60
CA SER A 428 -39.07 -23.85 -7.36
C SER A 428 -39.18 -22.62 -6.44
N PRO A 429 -40.33 -22.39 -5.77
CA PRO A 429 -40.46 -21.32 -4.78
C PRO A 429 -39.46 -21.48 -3.65
N VAL A 430 -38.90 -20.36 -3.20
CA VAL A 430 -38.00 -20.28 -2.06
C VAL A 430 -38.78 -19.75 -0.85
N GLU A 431 -38.67 -20.44 0.29
CA GLU A 431 -39.29 -20.01 1.54
C GLU A 431 -38.70 -18.67 2.02
N GLY A 432 -39.55 -17.74 2.46
CA GLY A 432 -39.12 -16.41 2.90
C GLY A 432 -38.71 -15.46 1.76
N ALA A 433 -38.89 -15.84 0.49
CA ALA A 433 -38.60 -14.97 -0.64
C ALA A 433 -39.45 -13.68 -0.60
N GLU A 434 -38.78 -12.54 -0.74
CA GLU A 434 -39.42 -11.24 -0.96
C GLU A 434 -39.56 -10.94 -2.46
N LYS A 435 -38.50 -11.25 -3.22
CA LYS A 435 -38.37 -11.00 -4.67
C LYS A 435 -37.40 -11.97 -5.32
N TYR A 436 -37.47 -12.09 -6.64
CA TYR A 436 -36.44 -12.71 -7.49
C TYR A 436 -35.88 -11.71 -8.50
N ALA A 437 -34.68 -11.99 -9.00
CA ALA A 437 -34.06 -11.27 -10.10
C ALA A 437 -33.41 -12.25 -11.08
N VAL A 438 -33.42 -11.90 -12.37
CA VAL A 438 -32.76 -12.68 -13.43
C VAL A 438 -31.57 -11.88 -13.94
N ALA A 439 -30.39 -12.49 -13.91
CA ALA A 439 -29.16 -11.96 -14.48
C ALA A 439 -28.71 -12.77 -15.68
N VAL A 440 -28.07 -12.11 -16.65
CA VAL A 440 -27.53 -12.72 -17.87
C VAL A 440 -26.04 -12.39 -17.97
N TYR A 441 -25.21 -13.39 -18.24
CA TYR A 441 -23.79 -13.22 -18.50
C TYR A 441 -23.55 -12.91 -19.97
N PHE A 442 -22.96 -11.75 -20.26
CA PHE A 442 -22.66 -11.32 -21.63
C PHE A 442 -21.40 -10.45 -21.66
N SER A 443 -20.51 -10.71 -22.61
CA SER A 443 -19.24 -9.98 -22.80
C SER A 443 -18.37 -9.91 -21.53
N GLY A 444 -18.19 -11.06 -20.87
CA GLY A 444 -17.30 -11.17 -19.70
C GLY A 444 -17.89 -10.68 -18.38
N LYS A 445 -19.13 -10.17 -18.36
CA LYS A 445 -19.75 -9.58 -17.17
C LYS A 445 -21.19 -10.04 -16.98
N TRP A 446 -21.62 -10.15 -15.72
CA TRP A 446 -23.03 -10.35 -15.36
C TRP A 446 -23.80 -9.03 -15.45
N ARG A 447 -25.03 -9.08 -15.99
CA ARG A 447 -25.95 -7.95 -16.05
C ARG A 447 -27.32 -8.36 -15.56
N ILE A 448 -27.92 -7.56 -14.68
CA ILE A 448 -29.29 -7.77 -14.21
C ILE A 448 -30.25 -7.40 -15.34
N TYR A 449 -31.12 -8.32 -15.72
CA TYR A 449 -32.06 -8.16 -16.83
C TYR A 449 -33.51 -8.00 -16.35
N ALA A 450 -33.90 -8.75 -15.32
CA ALA A 450 -35.15 -8.55 -14.62
C ALA A 450 -34.85 -8.29 -13.13
N PRO A 451 -34.87 -7.04 -12.66
CA PRO A 451 -34.37 -6.68 -11.32
C PRO A 451 -35.38 -6.91 -10.19
N SER A 452 -36.65 -7.17 -10.50
CA SER A 452 -37.70 -7.27 -9.48
C SER A 452 -38.88 -8.11 -9.98
N ILE A 453 -38.84 -9.40 -9.69
CA ILE A 453 -39.94 -10.36 -9.88
C ILE A 453 -40.58 -10.61 -8.50
N PRO A 454 -41.91 -10.49 -8.35
CA PRO A 454 -42.58 -10.74 -7.07
C PRO A 454 -42.33 -12.17 -6.56
N ALA A 455 -42.25 -12.36 -5.24
CA ALA A 455 -42.07 -13.69 -4.63
C ALA A 455 -43.14 -14.73 -5.03
N SER A 456 -44.35 -14.29 -5.35
CA SER A 456 -45.44 -15.13 -5.84
C SER A 456 -45.27 -15.62 -7.28
N THR A 457 -44.23 -15.15 -7.98
CA THR A 457 -43.97 -15.47 -9.38
C THR A 457 -42.66 -16.23 -9.51
N THR A 458 -42.75 -17.51 -9.88
CA THR A 458 -41.59 -18.40 -10.06
C THR A 458 -41.27 -18.67 -11.52
N SER A 459 -41.54 -17.69 -12.39
CA SER A 459 -41.18 -17.76 -13.80
C SER A 459 -40.84 -16.40 -14.38
N TYR A 460 -40.04 -16.41 -15.44
CA TYR A 460 -39.69 -15.25 -16.22
C TYR A 460 -39.71 -15.60 -17.71
N THR A 461 -40.20 -14.71 -18.56
CA THR A 461 -40.12 -14.89 -20.02
C THR A 461 -39.38 -13.72 -20.63
N SER A 462 -38.35 -14.02 -21.42
CA SER A 462 -37.54 -13.00 -22.11
C SER A 462 -38.39 -12.19 -23.10
N PRO A 463 -37.95 -11.00 -23.53
CA PRO A 463 -38.49 -10.34 -24.70
C PRO A 463 -38.39 -11.20 -25.95
N LYS A 464 -39.23 -10.90 -26.95
CA LYS A 464 -39.26 -11.56 -28.26
C LYS A 464 -37.99 -11.25 -29.07
N ASN A 465 -37.67 -12.14 -30.02
CA ASN A 465 -36.59 -11.98 -31.01
C ASN A 465 -35.19 -11.89 -30.39
N LEU A 466 -34.87 -12.78 -29.45
CA LEU A 466 -33.48 -12.96 -29.03
C LEU A 466 -32.61 -13.36 -30.24
N ALA A 467 -31.35 -12.91 -30.27
CA ALA A 467 -30.47 -13.14 -31.40
C ALA A 467 -30.24 -14.66 -31.62
N PRO A 468 -30.53 -15.21 -32.82
CA PRO A 468 -30.36 -16.63 -33.09
C PRO A 468 -28.87 -17.03 -33.09
N ASN A 469 -28.60 -18.31 -32.85
CA ASN A 469 -27.25 -18.88 -32.77
C ASN A 469 -26.35 -18.27 -31.69
N LYS A 470 -26.95 -17.81 -30.59
CA LYS A 470 -26.23 -17.30 -29.41
C LYS A 470 -26.55 -18.17 -28.19
N SER A 471 -25.52 -18.43 -27.38
CA SER A 471 -25.67 -19.04 -26.07
C SER A 471 -25.39 -18.03 -24.97
N TYR A 472 -26.18 -18.08 -23.90
CA TYR A 472 -26.10 -17.19 -22.75
C TYR A 472 -26.07 -18.03 -21.47
N LYS A 473 -25.33 -17.57 -20.45
CA LYS A 473 -25.51 -18.06 -19.08
C LYS A 473 -26.49 -17.15 -18.36
N VAL A 474 -27.40 -17.71 -17.59
CA VAL A 474 -28.35 -16.96 -16.76
C VAL A 474 -28.37 -17.49 -15.34
N ALA A 475 -28.65 -16.61 -14.39
CA ALA A 475 -28.79 -16.93 -12.98
C ALA A 475 -30.07 -16.29 -12.43
N VAL A 476 -30.70 -16.96 -11.47
CA VAL A 476 -31.86 -16.44 -10.74
C VAL A 476 -31.43 -16.19 -9.30
N ALA A 477 -31.39 -14.93 -8.89
CA ALA A 477 -31.15 -14.54 -7.51
C ALA A 477 -32.49 -14.39 -6.77
N VAL A 478 -32.52 -14.71 -5.48
CA VAL A 478 -33.63 -14.49 -4.56
C VAL A 478 -33.23 -13.44 -3.53
N LYS A 479 -34.22 -12.66 -3.10
CA LYS A 479 -34.11 -11.71 -2.00
C LYS A 479 -34.79 -12.27 -0.76
N VAL A 480 -34.07 -12.41 0.34
CA VAL A 480 -34.59 -12.90 1.63
C VAL A 480 -34.05 -11.97 2.73
N ASN A 481 -34.89 -11.60 3.69
CA ASN A 481 -34.52 -10.73 4.82
C ASN A 481 -33.84 -9.40 4.39
N GLY A 482 -34.29 -8.79 3.30
CA GLY A 482 -33.75 -7.51 2.83
C GLY A 482 -32.50 -7.61 1.93
N GLU A 483 -31.91 -8.78 1.73
CA GLU A 483 -30.64 -8.96 0.99
C GLU A 483 -30.75 -9.94 -0.19
N TRP A 484 -29.92 -9.72 -1.21
CA TRP A 484 -29.89 -10.53 -2.44
C TRP A 484 -28.78 -11.58 -2.40
N ASN A 485 -29.10 -12.84 -2.67
CA ASN A 485 -28.11 -13.93 -2.74
C ASN A 485 -27.31 -14.00 -4.06
N ALA A 486 -26.97 -12.84 -4.65
CA ALA A 486 -26.44 -12.77 -6.01
C ALA A 486 -25.10 -13.53 -6.21
N ALA A 487 -24.24 -13.55 -5.18
CA ALA A 487 -22.96 -14.25 -5.23
C ALA A 487 -23.13 -15.78 -5.34
N GLU A 488 -24.13 -16.34 -4.66
CA GLU A 488 -24.44 -17.77 -4.74
C GLU A 488 -25.16 -18.12 -6.05
N ALA A 489 -26.11 -17.27 -6.49
CA ALA A 489 -26.85 -17.49 -7.74
C ALA A 489 -25.95 -17.64 -8.98
N VAL A 490 -24.84 -16.89 -9.04
CA VAL A 490 -23.91 -16.96 -10.19
C VAL A 490 -23.00 -18.19 -10.17
N LYS A 491 -22.92 -18.93 -9.06
CA LYS A 491 -22.21 -20.22 -8.98
C LYS A 491 -22.99 -21.34 -9.68
N HIS A 492 -24.31 -21.19 -9.84
CA HIS A 492 -25.21 -22.19 -10.44
C HIS A 492 -25.90 -21.69 -11.74
N PRO A 493 -25.15 -21.30 -12.79
CA PRO A 493 -25.75 -20.72 -13.98
C PRO A 493 -26.46 -21.75 -14.87
N LEU A 494 -27.63 -21.40 -15.37
CA LEU A 494 -28.30 -22.12 -16.46
C LEU A 494 -27.75 -21.68 -17.81
N THR A 495 -27.58 -22.61 -18.74
CA THR A 495 -27.20 -22.30 -20.12
C THR A 495 -28.42 -22.27 -21.02
N ILE A 496 -28.61 -21.16 -21.73
CA ILE A 496 -29.64 -20.96 -22.74
C ILE A 496 -28.98 -20.97 -24.11
N THR A 497 -29.55 -21.69 -25.08
CA THR A 497 -29.16 -21.61 -26.49
C THR A 497 -30.36 -21.19 -27.33
N ILE A 498 -30.23 -20.07 -28.05
CA ILE A 498 -31.25 -19.59 -28.99
C ILE A 498 -30.99 -20.25 -30.34
N ARG A 499 -31.91 -21.11 -30.77
CA ARG A 499 -31.81 -21.86 -32.03
C ARG A 499 -32.53 -21.15 -33.17
#